data_AF-A0A9D0Y0U6-F1
#
_entry.id   AF-A0A9D0Y0U6-F1
#
_cell.length_a   1.000
_cell.length_b   1.000
_cell.length_c   1.000
_cell.angle_alpha   90.00
_cell.angle_beta   90.00
_cell.angle_gamma   90.00
#
_symmetry.space_group_name_H-M   'P 1'
#
loop_
_entity.id
_entity.type
_entity.pdbx_description
1 polymer ?
#
loop_
_entity_poly.entity_id
_entity_poly.type
_entity_poly.pdbx_seq_one_letter_code
_entity_poly.pdbx_strand_id
1 'polypeptide(L)'
;DDFEEIIDFIRSFADKHHHGKEEKILFVEMKKHLGAVADKLITHGMLVEHDLGRLYINDAHEALEKVRQGDVDSKLDLIANIMNYGYLLIRHIGKEDTVVYPFAEKNLTKEIMDKINEESLVFEEDAKKTGTQNYYIEILNRLEEKYL
;
A
#
# COMPACT_ATOMS: atom_id res chain seq x y z
N ASP A 1 12.81 -7.47 -16.14
CA ASP A 1 11.60 -8.27 -16.41
C ASP A 1 10.45 -7.53 -15.74
N ASP A 2 9.40 -7.16 -16.47
CA ASP A 2 8.40 -6.17 -16.01
C ASP A 2 7.69 -6.61 -14.72
N PHE A 3 7.52 -7.92 -14.52
CA PHE A 3 6.94 -8.47 -13.27
C PHE A 3 7.75 -8.10 -12.03
N GLU A 4 9.08 -8.04 -12.11
CA GLU A 4 9.92 -7.61 -10.98
C GLU A 4 9.71 -6.15 -10.65
N GLU A 5 9.63 -5.30 -11.67
CA GLU A 5 9.44 -3.88 -11.49
C GLU A 5 8.06 -3.59 -10.89
N ILE A 6 7.03 -4.35 -11.30
CA ILE A 6 5.70 -4.30 -10.70
C ILE A 6 5.74 -4.75 -9.23
N ILE A 7 6.38 -5.88 -8.92
CA ILE A 7 6.48 -6.40 -7.55
C ILE A 7 7.26 -5.43 -6.65
N ASP A 8 8.37 -4.86 -7.14
CA ASP A 8 9.14 -3.86 -6.42
C ASP A 8 8.35 -2.58 -6.19
N PHE A 9 7.66 -2.06 -7.22
CA PHE A 9 6.77 -0.91 -7.08
C PHE A 9 5.75 -1.14 -5.96
N ILE A 10 5.12 -2.31 -5.93
CA ILE A 10 4.11 -2.64 -4.93
C ILE A 10 4.74 -2.73 -3.53
N ARG A 11 5.83 -3.47 -3.35
CA ARG A 11 6.48 -3.64 -2.04
C ARG A 11 7.05 -2.34 -1.49
N SER A 12 7.61 -1.51 -2.36
CA SER A 12 8.42 -0.38 -1.94
C SER A 12 7.64 0.92 -1.94
N PHE A 13 6.83 1.18 -2.97
CA PHE A 13 6.01 2.39 -3.05
C PHE A 13 4.63 2.20 -2.42
N ALA A 14 3.83 1.24 -2.89
CA ALA A 14 2.47 1.07 -2.39
C ALA A 14 2.46 0.65 -0.90
N ASP A 15 3.30 -0.31 -0.51
CA ASP A 15 3.33 -0.77 0.88
C ASP A 15 4.25 0.07 1.77
N LYS A 16 5.58 -0.05 1.63
CA LYS A 16 6.52 0.60 2.58
C LYS A 16 6.39 2.11 2.65
N HIS A 17 6.07 2.77 1.54
CA HIS A 17 5.93 4.24 1.48
C HIS A 17 4.49 4.67 1.78
N HIS A 18 3.51 4.27 0.97
CA HIS A 18 2.13 4.72 1.15
C HIS A 18 1.47 4.12 2.41
N HIS A 19 1.33 2.79 2.54
CA HIS A 19 0.81 2.23 3.80
C HIS A 19 1.71 2.59 4.99
N GLY A 20 3.02 2.74 4.79
CA GLY A 20 3.94 3.19 5.82
C GLY A 20 3.55 4.52 6.46
N LYS A 21 3.09 5.49 5.66
CA LYS A 21 2.56 6.76 6.15
C LYS A 21 1.28 6.56 6.96
N GLU A 22 0.39 5.70 6.51
CA GLU A 22 -0.86 5.41 7.22
C GLU A 22 -0.61 4.71 8.54
N GLU A 23 0.12 3.59 8.53
CA GLU A 23 0.37 2.74 9.69
C GLU A 23 1.19 3.43 10.78
N LYS A 24 2.15 4.29 10.40
CA LYS A 24 3.06 4.95 11.34
C LYS A 24 2.55 6.30 11.83
N ILE A 25 1.64 6.94 11.10
CA ILE A 25 1.18 8.31 11.38
C ILE A 25 -0.33 8.33 11.58
N LEU A 26 -1.10 8.22 10.49
CA LEU A 26 -2.57 8.40 10.53
C LEU A 26 -3.25 7.42 11.49
N PHE A 27 -2.98 6.12 11.33
CA PHE A 27 -3.62 5.08 12.12
C PHE A 27 -3.24 5.14 13.59
N VAL A 28 -2.00 5.53 13.91
CA VAL A 28 -1.55 5.73 15.29
C VAL A 28 -2.41 6.81 15.97
N GLU A 29 -2.56 7.96 15.34
CA GLU A 29 -3.33 9.07 15.91
C GLU A 29 -4.82 8.77 15.96
N MET A 30 -5.38 8.13 14.92
CA MET A 30 -6.78 7.66 14.93
C MET A 30 -7.04 6.71 16.09
N LYS A 31 -6.21 5.68 16.28
CA LYS A 31 -6.37 4.71 17.38
C LYS A 31 -6.28 5.38 18.76
N LYS A 32 -5.36 6.33 18.91
CA LYS A 32 -5.12 7.04 20.16
C LYS A 32 -6.26 7.97 20.54
N HIS A 33 -6.90 8.61 19.55
CA HIS A 33 -7.85 9.71 19.80
C HIS A 33 -9.32 9.38 19.54
N LEU A 34 -9.63 8.34 18.76
CA LEU A 34 -11.01 8.03 18.34
C LEU A 34 -11.59 6.75 18.99
N GLY A 35 -10.85 6.15 19.93
CA GLY A 35 -11.32 5.07 20.79
C GLY A 35 -11.61 3.75 20.06
N ALA A 36 -12.52 2.95 20.62
CA ALA A 36 -12.73 1.56 20.22
C ALA A 36 -13.24 1.37 18.78
N VAL A 37 -13.90 2.38 18.19
CA VAL A 37 -14.37 2.31 16.81
C VAL A 37 -13.18 2.36 15.84
N ALA A 38 -12.25 3.30 16.05
CA ALA A 38 -11.04 3.39 15.24
C ALA A 38 -10.13 2.18 15.44
N ASP A 39 -9.97 1.71 16.67
CA ASP A 39 -9.16 0.52 16.96
C ASP A 39 -9.67 -0.71 16.18
N LYS A 40 -10.98 -0.95 16.16
CA LYS A 40 -11.57 -2.03 15.35
C LYS A 40 -11.39 -1.82 13.85
N LEU A 41 -11.69 -0.62 13.35
CA LEU A 41 -11.57 -0.28 11.93
C LEU A 41 -10.14 -0.52 11.42
N ILE A 42 -9.15 -0.09 12.19
CA ILE A 42 -7.74 -0.15 11.81
C ILE A 42 -7.19 -1.57 12.04
N THR A 43 -7.29 -2.10 13.26
CA THR A 43 -6.63 -3.35 13.63
C THR A 43 -7.29 -4.59 13.04
N HIS A 44 -8.61 -4.58 12.85
CA HIS A 44 -9.33 -5.72 12.28
C HIS A 44 -9.82 -5.48 10.85
N GLY A 45 -9.54 -4.31 10.28
CA GLY A 45 -9.86 -3.96 8.91
C GLY A 45 -8.61 -3.64 8.11
N MET A 46 -8.11 -2.40 8.24
CA MET A 46 -7.04 -1.88 7.38
C MET A 46 -5.75 -2.68 7.47
N LEU A 47 -5.24 -2.92 8.69
CA LEU A 47 -3.98 -3.66 8.87
C LEU A 47 -4.08 -5.13 8.38
N VAL A 48 -5.25 -5.74 8.51
CA VAL A 48 -5.48 -7.10 8.00
C VAL A 48 -5.42 -7.11 6.47
N GLU A 49 -5.97 -6.09 5.82
CA GLU A 49 -5.90 -5.96 4.36
C GLU A 49 -4.48 -5.63 3.88
N HIS A 50 -3.71 -4.81 4.62
CA HIS A 50 -2.30 -4.57 4.30
C HIS A 50 -1.49 -5.87 4.38
N ASP A 51 -1.65 -6.65 5.44
CA ASP A 51 -0.97 -7.94 5.60
C ASP A 51 -1.39 -8.96 4.53
N LEU A 52 -2.67 -8.96 4.13
CA LEU A 52 -3.13 -9.80 3.03
C LEU A 52 -2.53 -9.37 1.69
N GLY A 53 -2.39 -8.07 1.44
CA GLY A 53 -1.69 -7.53 0.27
C GLY A 53 -0.22 -7.98 0.24
N ARG A 54 0.47 -7.91 1.39
CA ARG A 54 1.86 -8.39 1.54
C ARG A 54 1.98 -9.88 1.26
N LEU A 55 1.03 -10.69 1.73
CA LEU A 55 0.99 -12.13 1.47
C LEU A 55 0.90 -12.41 -0.03
N TYR A 56 -0.08 -11.83 -0.73
CA TYR A 56 -0.24 -12.06 -2.16
C TYR A 56 1.01 -11.67 -2.97
N ILE A 57 1.69 -10.59 -2.60
CA ILE A 57 2.88 -10.14 -3.33
C ILE A 57 4.12 -10.99 -3.01
N ASN A 58 4.24 -11.50 -1.78
CA ASN A 58 5.26 -12.51 -1.47
C ASN A 58 5.04 -13.78 -2.28
N ASP A 59 3.81 -14.31 -2.30
CA ASP A 59 3.47 -15.54 -3.01
C ASP A 59 3.62 -15.37 -4.53
N ALA A 60 3.27 -14.20 -5.09
CA ALA A 60 3.51 -13.85 -6.49
C ALA A 60 5.01 -13.87 -6.82
N HIS A 61 5.85 -13.27 -5.97
CA HIS A 61 7.29 -13.27 -6.16
C HIS A 61 7.88 -14.70 -6.11
N GLU A 62 7.46 -15.53 -5.16
CA GLU A 62 7.89 -16.94 -5.10
C GLU A 62 7.48 -17.73 -6.34
N ALA A 63 6.25 -17.51 -6.84
CA ALA A 63 5.78 -18.13 -8.08
C ALA A 63 6.57 -17.66 -9.29
N LEU A 64 6.91 -16.36 -9.39
CA LEU A 64 7.75 -15.81 -10.45
C LEU A 64 9.12 -16.49 -10.50
N GLU A 65 9.75 -16.69 -9.34
CA GLU A 65 11.05 -17.37 -9.25
C GLU A 65 10.98 -18.82 -9.71
N LYS A 66 9.92 -19.56 -9.36
CA LYS A 66 9.70 -20.93 -9.87
C LYS A 66 9.51 -20.97 -11.38
N VAL A 67 8.73 -20.04 -11.93
CA VAL A 67 8.52 -19.91 -13.38
C VAL A 67 9.85 -19.70 -14.11
N ARG A 68 10.75 -18.88 -13.55
CA ARG A 68 12.09 -18.66 -14.10
C ARG A 68 12.97 -19.91 -14.07
N GLN A 69 12.76 -20.77 -13.09
CA GLN A 69 13.44 -22.07 -12.97
C GLN A 69 12.85 -23.15 -13.88
N GLY A 70 11.80 -22.83 -14.65
CA GLY A 70 11.19 -23.71 -15.64
C GLY A 70 9.92 -24.42 -15.17
N ASP A 71 9.42 -24.13 -13.96
CA ASP A 71 8.13 -24.62 -13.50
C ASP A 71 6.99 -23.85 -14.15
N VAL A 72 6.41 -24.42 -15.20
CA VAL A 72 5.33 -23.80 -15.97
C VAL A 72 4.02 -23.74 -15.19
N ASP A 73 3.78 -24.67 -14.27
CA ASP A 73 2.52 -24.74 -13.51
C ASP A 73 2.41 -23.56 -12.52
N SER A 74 3.54 -23.10 -11.99
CA SER A 74 3.63 -21.90 -11.13
C SER A 74 3.16 -20.60 -11.81
N LYS A 75 2.96 -20.58 -13.14
CA LYS A 75 2.36 -19.41 -13.83
C LYS A 75 0.95 -19.14 -13.34
N LEU A 76 0.19 -20.18 -13.00
CA LEU A 76 -1.17 -20.01 -12.50
C LEU A 76 -1.17 -19.32 -11.12
N ASP A 77 -0.24 -19.72 -10.24
CA ASP A 77 -0.08 -19.11 -8.92
C ASP A 77 0.36 -17.64 -9.03
N LEU A 78 1.29 -17.33 -9.94
CA LEU A 78 1.71 -15.94 -10.21
C LEU A 78 0.52 -15.06 -10.61
N ILE A 79 -0.27 -15.52 -11.59
CA ILE A 79 -1.45 -14.79 -12.09
C ILE A 79 -2.49 -14.65 -10.98
N ALA A 80 -2.80 -15.75 -10.28
CA ALA A 80 -3.82 -15.74 -9.23
C ALA A 80 -3.48 -14.75 -8.11
N ASN A 81 -2.23 -14.72 -7.66
CA ASN A 81 -1.80 -13.82 -6.60
C ASN A 81 -1.82 -12.35 -7.03
N ILE A 82 -1.35 -12.02 -8.23
CA ILE A 82 -1.40 -10.65 -8.77
C ILE A 82 -2.85 -10.18 -8.94
N MET A 83 -3.73 -11.04 -9.47
CA MET A 83 -5.15 -10.70 -9.62
C MET A 83 -5.84 -10.50 -8.27
N ASN A 84 -5.55 -11.35 -7.28
CA ASN A 84 -6.10 -11.21 -5.93
C ASN A 84 -5.62 -9.92 -5.27
N TYR A 85 -4.34 -9.57 -5.42
CA TYR A 85 -3.81 -8.27 -4.97
C TYR A 85 -4.54 -7.10 -5.63
N GLY A 86 -4.69 -7.11 -6.96
CA GLY A 86 -5.41 -6.04 -7.67
C GLY A 86 -6.86 -5.89 -7.22
N TYR A 87 -7.57 -7.01 -7.04
CA TYR A 87 -8.95 -6.99 -6.56
C TYR A 87 -9.07 -6.49 -5.11
N LEU A 88 -8.14 -6.89 -4.24
CA LEU A 88 -8.04 -6.39 -2.87
C LEU A 88 -7.83 -4.89 -2.88
N LEU A 89 -6.85 -4.39 -3.65
CA LEU A 89 -6.44 -2.99 -3.64
C LEU A 89 -7.56 -2.05 -4.11
N ILE A 90 -8.34 -2.42 -5.13
CA ILE A 90 -9.50 -1.62 -5.58
C ILE A 90 -10.50 -1.41 -4.44
N ARG A 91 -10.78 -2.45 -3.66
CA ARG A 91 -11.71 -2.38 -2.53
C ARG A 91 -11.10 -1.65 -1.34
N HIS A 92 -9.80 -1.81 -1.15
CA HIS A 92 -9.03 -1.18 -0.09
C HIS A 92 -9.03 0.35 -0.26
N ILE A 93 -8.62 0.84 -1.44
CA ILE A 93 -8.67 2.26 -1.82
C ILE A 93 -10.07 2.83 -1.65
N GLY A 94 -11.10 2.09 -2.11
CA GLY A 94 -12.49 2.52 -1.93
C GLY A 94 -12.88 2.68 -0.45
N LYS A 95 -12.32 1.87 0.45
CA LYS A 95 -12.57 1.98 1.89
C LYS A 95 -11.80 3.15 2.52
N GLU A 96 -10.56 3.37 2.10
CA GLU A 96 -9.77 4.52 2.52
C GLU A 96 -10.51 5.83 2.22
N ASP A 97 -10.85 6.02 0.93
CA ASP A 97 -11.44 7.25 0.40
C ASP A 97 -12.83 7.55 1.00
N THR A 98 -13.64 6.51 1.22
CA THR A 98 -15.05 6.70 1.57
C THR A 98 -15.35 6.48 3.05
N VAL A 99 -14.46 5.82 3.79
CA VAL A 99 -14.67 5.48 5.20
C VAL A 99 -13.55 6.01 6.07
N VAL A 100 -12.30 5.61 5.82
CA VAL A 100 -11.20 5.86 6.75
C VAL A 100 -10.84 7.33 6.82
N TYR A 101 -10.55 7.96 5.67
CA TYR A 101 -10.16 9.37 5.63
C TYR A 101 -11.30 10.30 6.08
N PRO A 102 -12.57 10.14 5.61
CA PRO A 102 -13.67 10.96 6.11
C PRO A 102 -13.94 10.77 7.60
N PHE A 103 -13.74 9.56 8.13
CA PHE A 103 -13.88 9.31 9.57
C PHE A 103 -12.79 10.00 10.37
N ALA A 104 -11.54 10.00 9.89
CA ALA A 104 -10.44 10.74 10.50
C ALA A 104 -10.72 12.25 10.50
N GLU A 105 -10.99 12.82 9.32
CA GLU A 105 -11.22 14.26 9.14
C GLU A 105 -12.38 14.79 10.00
N LYS A 106 -13.47 14.02 10.10
CA LYS A 106 -14.66 14.43 10.84
C LYS A 106 -14.44 14.44 12.35
N ASN A 107 -13.62 13.52 12.88
CA ASN A 107 -13.58 13.24 14.32
C ASN A 107 -12.26 13.66 14.99
N LEU A 108 -11.17 13.85 14.24
CA LEU A 108 -9.93 14.39 14.78
C LEU A 108 -10.02 15.90 14.92
N THR A 109 -9.38 16.43 15.96
CA THR A 109 -9.29 17.88 16.13
C THR A 109 -8.36 18.48 15.09
N LYS A 110 -8.51 19.77 14.82
CA LYS A 110 -7.60 20.49 13.93
C LYS A 110 -6.14 20.34 14.34
N GLU A 111 -5.84 20.41 15.63
CA GLU A 111 -4.48 20.25 16.17
C GLU A 111 -3.87 18.89 15.80
N ILE A 112 -4.63 17.81 15.94
CA ILE A 112 -4.14 16.46 15.59
C ILE A 112 -3.99 16.33 14.07
N MET A 113 -4.93 16.87 13.28
CA MET A 113 -4.82 16.86 11.82
C MET A 113 -3.61 17.67 11.31
N ASP A 114 -3.34 18.84 11.90
CA ASP A 114 -2.16 19.66 11.58
C ASP A 114 -0.89 18.86 11.89
N LYS A 115 -0.83 18.16 13.02
CA LYS A 115 0.29 17.26 13.37
C LYS A 115 0.49 16.14 12.36
N ILE A 116 -0.59 15.41 11.99
CA ILE A 116 -0.53 14.34 10.99
C ILE A 116 -0.01 14.87 9.66
N ASN A 117 -0.46 16.05 9.25
CA ASN A 117 -0.01 16.68 8.02
C ASN A 117 1.48 17.05 8.07
N GLU A 118 1.96 17.61 9.17
CA GLU A 118 3.38 17.93 9.36
C GLU A 118 4.25 16.66 9.32
N GLU A 119 3.89 15.62 10.07
CA GLU A 119 4.63 14.35 10.06
C GLU A 119 4.60 13.69 8.68
N SER A 120 3.48 13.75 7.97
CA SER A 120 3.34 13.25 6.60
C SER A 120 4.21 14.01 5.61
N LEU A 121 4.31 15.34 5.75
CA LEU A 121 5.18 16.16 4.90
C LEU A 121 6.64 15.79 5.09
N VAL A 122 7.10 15.64 6.34
CA VAL A 122 8.48 15.21 6.64
C VAL A 122 8.76 13.83 6.04
N PHE A 123 7.82 12.89 6.18
CA PHE A 123 7.94 11.55 5.61
C PHE A 123 8.11 11.58 4.07
N GLU A 124 7.31 12.40 3.37
CA GLU A 124 7.42 12.57 1.92
C GLU A 124 8.71 13.29 1.50
N GLU A 125 9.15 14.29 2.25
CA GLU A 125 10.40 15.01 1.99
C GLU A 125 11.62 14.10 2.13
N ASP A 126 11.64 13.23 3.14
CA ASP A 126 12.72 12.27 3.33
C ASP A 126 12.77 11.24 2.21
N ALA A 127 11.61 10.71 1.78
CA ALA A 127 11.52 9.84 0.60
C ALA A 127 11.97 10.57 -0.68
N LYS A 128 11.71 11.87 -0.79
CA LYS A 128 12.14 12.69 -1.94
C LYS A 128 13.65 12.88 -1.97
N LYS A 129 14.31 13.05 -0.81
CA LYS A 129 15.78 13.13 -0.72
C LYS A 129 16.45 11.85 -1.22
N THR A 130 15.81 10.70 -1.06
CA THR A 130 16.30 9.41 -1.58
C THR A 130 15.82 9.11 -3.01
N GLY A 131 15.06 10.02 -3.64
CA GLY A 131 14.60 9.87 -5.02
C GLY A 131 13.44 8.89 -5.21
N THR A 132 12.80 8.44 -4.12
CA THR A 132 11.77 7.40 -4.14
C THR A 132 10.63 7.72 -5.10
N GLN A 133 10.01 8.90 -4.96
CA GLN A 133 8.85 9.25 -5.78
C GLN A 133 9.21 9.33 -7.27
N ASN A 134 10.33 9.98 -7.61
CA ASN A 134 10.75 10.11 -9.01
C ASN A 134 11.00 8.74 -9.64
N TYR A 135 11.71 7.86 -8.93
CA TYR A 135 12.00 6.51 -9.40
C TYR A 135 10.73 5.72 -9.72
N TYR A 136 9.76 5.69 -8.80
CA TYR A 136 8.53 4.93 -9.00
C TYR A 136 7.57 5.57 -10.00
N ILE A 137 7.58 6.91 -10.14
CA ILE A 137 6.84 7.60 -11.22
C ILE A 137 7.39 7.20 -12.59
N GLU A 138 8.72 7.10 -12.75
CA GLU A 138 9.33 6.65 -14.01
C GLU A 138 8.94 5.20 -14.35
N ILE A 139 8.93 4.30 -13.35
CA ILE A 139 8.43 2.94 -13.52
C ILE A 139 6.96 2.94 -13.94
N LEU A 140 6.11 3.69 -13.23
CA LEU A 140 4.68 3.80 -13.53
C LEU A 140 4.45 4.25 -14.97
N ASN A 141 5.05 5.37 -15.37
CA ASN A 141 4.89 5.93 -16.71
C ASN A 141 5.32 4.94 -17.80
N ARG A 142 6.44 4.23 -17.60
CA ARG A 142 6.94 3.22 -18.55
C ARG A 142 5.99 2.04 -18.67
N LEU A 143 5.45 1.55 -17.56
CA LEU A 143 4.51 0.42 -17.55
C LEU A 143 3.16 0.83 -18.14
N GLU A 144 2.68 2.03 -17.83
CA GLU A 144 1.46 2.58 -18.44
C GLU A 144 1.60 2.68 -19.96
N GLU A 145 2.66 3.31 -20.48
CA GLU A 145 2.90 3.44 -21.93
C GLU A 145 2.94 2.07 -22.64
N LYS A 146 3.41 1.04 -21.95
CA LYS A 146 3.55 -0.30 -22.52
C LYS A 146 2.24 -1.10 -22.54
N TYR A 147 1.37 -0.89 -21.55
CA TYR A 147 0.23 -1.78 -21.29
C TYR A 147 -1.15 -1.12 -21.35
N LEU A 148 -1.24 0.21 -21.38
CA LEU A 148 -2.49 0.99 -21.46
C LEU A 148 -2.52 1.87 -22.71
#